data_AF-A0A1I2EXD3-F1
#
_entry.id   AF-A0A1I2EXD3-F1
#
_cell.length_a   1.000
_cell.length_b   1.000
_cell.length_c   1.000
_cell.angle_alpha   90.00
_cell.angle_beta   90.00
_cell.angle_gamma   90.00
#
_symmetry.space_group_name_H-M   'P 1'
#
loop_
_entity.id
_entity.type
_entity.pdbx_description
1 polymer ?
#
loop_
_entity_poly.entity_id
_entity_poly.type
_entity_poly.pdbx_seq_one_letter_code
_entity_poly.pdbx_strand_id
1 'polypeptide(L)'
;MESKLKTTIALYGEINVKGDELWGWYQTALKMNEDFGFPSTHLGVIGEVFKSGKLTTLKRTEQKLKKSLSEGDELEIISVYSLPKEFTQAAFDYNTFICINKSQDNQFVAISIPSENYLSINVNEIIRTLGVFIKCDNVEIFELSALESPFIYASRVNPASDFKSLKIIEKMKF
;
A
#
# COMPACT_ATOMS: atom_id res chain seq x y z
N MET A 1 12.92 -22.05 3.29
CA MET A 1 12.59 -20.68 2.84
C MET A 1 11.98 -20.00 4.05
N GLU A 2 12.75 -19.19 4.76
CA GLU A 2 12.20 -18.45 5.91
C GLU A 2 11.08 -17.55 5.39
N SER A 3 9.89 -17.64 5.98
CA SER A 3 8.78 -16.79 5.61
C SER A 3 9.17 -15.34 5.92
N LYS A 4 9.31 -14.51 4.88
CA LYS A 4 9.46 -13.06 5.05
C LYS A 4 8.15 -12.51 5.59
N LEU A 5 8.02 -12.43 6.91
CA LEU A 5 6.84 -11.87 7.56
C LEU A 5 6.80 -10.36 7.33
N LYS A 6 5.61 -9.86 7.01
CA LYS A 6 5.32 -8.44 6.85
C LYS A 6 4.28 -8.01 7.87
N THR A 7 4.56 -6.92 8.58
CA THR A 7 3.55 -6.24 9.37
C THR A 7 2.90 -5.17 8.52
N THR A 8 1.58 -5.20 8.45
CA THR A 8 0.76 -4.31 7.64
C THR A 8 -0.16 -3.50 8.52
N ILE A 9 -0.19 -2.19 8.30
CA ILE A 9 -1.17 -1.27 8.88
C ILE A 9 -2.15 -0.93 7.76
N ALA A 10 -3.39 -1.39 7.88
CA ALA A 10 -4.46 -1.15 6.89
C ALA A 10 -5.56 -0.29 7.52
N LEU A 11 -5.82 0.87 6.92
CA LEU A 11 -6.91 1.78 7.24
C LEU A 11 -8.04 1.51 6.24
N TYR A 12 -9.21 1.16 6.76
CA TYR A 12 -10.41 0.90 5.97
C TYR A 12 -11.41 2.04 6.14
N GLY A 13 -12.15 2.35 5.08
CA GLY A 13 -13.14 3.41 5.06
C GLY A 13 -13.28 4.04 3.68
N GLU A 14 -13.96 5.18 3.61
CA GLU A 14 -14.30 5.86 2.37
C GLU A 14 -13.15 6.75 1.86
N ILE A 15 -12.77 6.59 0.60
CA ILE A 15 -11.68 7.28 -0.08
C ILE A 15 -12.22 8.12 -1.23
N ASN A 16 -12.30 9.43 -1.01
CA ASN A 16 -12.79 10.40 -1.99
C ASN A 16 -11.68 11.28 -2.59
N VAL A 17 -10.41 11.04 -2.24
CA VAL A 17 -9.28 11.83 -2.74
C VAL A 17 -9.06 11.65 -4.24
N LYS A 18 -8.69 12.75 -4.91
CA LYS A 18 -8.44 12.80 -6.36
C LYS A 18 -7.44 13.90 -6.72
N GLY A 19 -6.97 13.90 -7.97
CA GLY A 19 -6.09 14.96 -8.49
C GLY A 19 -4.89 15.25 -7.59
N ASP A 20 -4.78 16.51 -7.13
CA ASP A 20 -3.69 16.98 -6.27
C ASP A 20 -3.63 16.28 -4.89
N GLU A 21 -4.77 15.87 -4.32
CA GLU A 21 -4.78 15.13 -3.04
C GLU A 21 -4.16 13.74 -3.22
N LEU A 22 -4.48 13.09 -4.34
CA LEU A 22 -3.94 11.77 -4.68
C LEU A 22 -2.45 11.86 -5.09
N TRP A 23 -2.05 12.97 -5.69
CA TRP A 23 -0.63 13.30 -5.89
C TRP A 23 0.08 13.52 -4.55
N GLY A 24 -0.54 14.23 -3.61
CA GLY A 24 -0.05 14.40 -2.24
C GLY A 24 0.15 13.07 -1.54
N TRP A 25 -0.82 12.15 -1.64
CA TRP A 25 -0.68 10.78 -1.13
C TRP A 25 0.55 10.07 -1.72
N TYR A 26 0.75 10.15 -3.04
CA TYR A 26 1.90 9.54 -3.70
C TYR A 26 3.23 10.09 -3.16
N GLN A 27 3.34 11.41 -3.00
CA GLN A 27 4.53 12.05 -2.43
C GLN A 27 4.76 11.63 -0.97
N THR A 28 3.69 11.52 -0.18
CA THR A 28 3.76 10.99 1.19
C THR A 28 4.27 9.56 1.21
N ALA A 29 3.79 8.68 0.32
CA ALA A 29 4.26 7.31 0.23
C ALA A 29 5.76 7.23 -0.13
N LEU A 30 6.24 8.06 -1.06
CA LEU A 30 7.67 8.15 -1.37
C LEU A 30 8.50 8.55 -0.15
N LYS A 31 8.06 9.58 0.58
CA LYS A 31 8.76 10.10 1.76
C LYS A 31 8.79 9.07 2.90
N MET A 32 7.68 8.39 3.16
CA MET A 32 7.62 7.33 4.17
C MET A 32 8.62 6.21 3.87
N ASN A 33 8.69 5.76 2.62
CA ASN A 33 9.65 4.75 2.20
C ASN A 33 11.11 5.21 2.40
N GLU A 34 11.42 6.47 2.09
CA GLU A 34 12.74 7.06 2.36
C GLU A 34 13.06 7.06 3.86
N ASP A 35 12.11 7.47 4.70
CA ASP A 35 12.28 7.54 6.16
C ASP A 35 12.48 6.16 6.80
N PHE A 36 11.91 5.11 6.21
CA PHE A 36 12.16 3.73 6.64
C PHE A 36 13.46 3.13 6.09
N GLY A 37 14.23 3.87 5.30
CA GLY A 37 15.46 3.37 4.67
C GLY A 37 15.21 2.42 3.50
N PHE A 38 14.00 2.46 2.92
CA PHE A 38 13.59 1.64 1.78
C PHE A 38 13.15 2.52 0.60
N PRO A 39 14.07 3.22 -0.10
CA PRO A 39 13.72 4.10 -1.20
C PRO A 39 12.82 3.40 -2.21
N SER A 40 11.80 4.12 -2.68
CA SER A 40 10.83 3.60 -3.63
C SER A 40 11.48 3.36 -4.98
N THR A 41 11.22 2.21 -5.59
CA THR A 41 11.80 1.85 -6.89
C THR A 41 10.75 1.68 -7.98
N HIS A 42 9.53 1.30 -7.61
CA HIS A 42 8.49 0.97 -8.57
C HIS A 42 7.10 1.50 -8.17
N LEU A 43 6.27 1.67 -9.20
CA LEU A 43 4.91 2.17 -9.14
C LEU A 43 3.99 1.24 -9.95
N GLY A 44 2.88 0.84 -9.33
CA GLY A 44 1.75 0.16 -9.96
C GLY A 44 0.54 1.08 -9.92
N VAL A 45 -0.11 1.28 -11.06
CA VAL A 45 -1.31 2.13 -11.18
C VAL A 45 -2.37 1.36 -11.95
N ILE A 46 -3.61 1.40 -11.44
CA ILE A 46 -4.82 0.89 -12.11
C ILE A 46 -5.83 2.03 -12.17
N GLY A 47 -6.41 2.25 -13.35
CA GLY A 47 -7.40 3.28 -13.63
C GLY A 47 -7.69 3.36 -15.12
N GLU A 48 -8.47 4.35 -15.54
CA GLU A 48 -8.97 4.46 -16.93
C GLU A 48 -7.83 4.43 -17.98
N VAL A 49 -6.77 5.19 -17.71
CA VAL A 49 -5.57 5.32 -18.56
C VAL A 49 -4.50 4.25 -18.26
N PHE A 50 -4.65 3.50 -17.17
CA PHE A 50 -3.71 2.50 -16.68
C PHE A 50 -4.37 1.11 -16.59
N LYS A 51 -4.55 0.46 -17.74
CA LYS A 51 -5.36 -0.76 -17.84
C LYS A 51 -4.69 -2.06 -17.38
N SER A 52 -3.38 -2.08 -17.16
CA SER A 52 -2.65 -3.34 -16.91
C SER A 52 -2.20 -3.56 -15.47
N GLY A 53 -2.27 -2.55 -14.60
CA GLY A 53 -1.66 -2.61 -13.27
C GLY A 53 -0.16 -2.91 -13.27
N LYS A 54 0.49 -2.88 -14.45
CA LYS A 54 1.85 -3.36 -14.63
C LYS A 54 2.79 -2.50 -13.81
N LEU A 55 3.60 -3.18 -13.02
CA LEU A 55 4.63 -2.53 -12.24
C LEU A 55 5.70 -1.93 -13.15
N THR A 56 6.08 -0.69 -12.87
CA THR A 56 7.03 0.09 -13.67
C THR A 56 7.96 0.89 -12.78
N THR A 57 9.14 1.25 -13.27
CA THR A 57 10.06 2.11 -12.53
C THR A 57 9.50 3.53 -12.41
N LEU A 58 9.75 4.19 -11.27
CA LEU A 58 9.15 5.49 -10.94
C LEU A 58 9.31 6.54 -12.04
N LYS A 59 10.54 6.75 -12.53
CA LYS A 59 10.88 7.85 -13.46
C LYS A 59 9.95 7.95 -14.66
N ARG A 60 9.55 6.81 -15.25
CA ARG A 60 8.72 6.80 -16.46
C ARG A 60 7.24 7.01 -16.15
N THR A 61 6.76 6.44 -15.06
CA THR A 61 5.33 6.38 -14.76
C THR A 61 4.86 7.57 -13.94
N GLU A 62 5.75 8.19 -13.15
CA GLU A 62 5.44 9.37 -12.36
C GLU A 62 4.97 10.56 -13.19
N GLN A 63 5.64 10.86 -14.31
CA GLN A 63 5.20 11.94 -15.20
C GLN A 63 3.82 11.66 -15.80
N LYS A 64 3.57 10.41 -16.18
CA LYS A 64 2.27 9.98 -16.72
C LYS A 64 1.18 10.04 -15.64
N LEU A 65 1.49 9.61 -14.41
CA LEU A 65 0.60 9.67 -13.25
C LEU A 65 0.23 11.13 -12.96
N LYS A 66 1.22 12.01 -12.85
CA LYS A 66 0.98 13.44 -12.59
C LYS A 66 0.08 14.07 -13.64
N LYS A 67 0.34 13.77 -14.92
CA LYS A 67 -0.50 14.26 -16.03
C LYS A 67 -1.94 13.74 -15.91
N SER A 68 -2.10 12.43 -15.74
CA SER A 68 -3.40 11.78 -15.60
C SER A 68 -4.24 12.37 -14.45
N LEU A 69 -3.60 12.58 -13.28
CA LEU A 69 -4.22 13.24 -12.14
C LEU A 69 -4.64 14.69 -12.44
N SER A 70 -3.83 15.45 -13.20
CA SER A 70 -4.16 16.83 -13.59
C SER A 70 -5.28 16.93 -14.63
N GLU A 71 -5.47 15.87 -15.43
CA GLU A 71 -6.54 15.77 -16.43
C GLU A 71 -7.86 15.28 -15.82
N GLY A 72 -7.85 14.89 -14.53
CA GLY A 72 -9.03 14.47 -13.79
C GLY A 72 -9.39 12.99 -13.99
N ASP A 73 -8.46 12.18 -14.49
CA ASP A 73 -8.68 10.74 -14.65
C ASP A 73 -8.94 10.06 -13.30
N GLU A 74 -9.92 9.16 -13.26
CA GLU A 74 -10.17 8.35 -12.08
C GLU A 74 -9.20 7.17 -12.00
N LEU A 75 -8.57 7.03 -10.83
CA LEU A 75 -7.67 5.93 -10.51
C LEU A 75 -8.32 5.04 -9.44
N GLU A 76 -8.22 3.75 -9.65
CA GLU A 76 -8.73 2.72 -8.74
C GLU A 76 -7.67 2.32 -7.73
N ILE A 77 -6.44 2.09 -8.17
CA ILE A 77 -5.36 1.63 -7.29
C ILE A 77 -4.07 2.36 -7.64
N ILE A 78 -3.37 2.84 -6.60
CA ILE A 78 -1.96 3.25 -6.72
C ILE A 78 -1.17 2.49 -5.67
N SER A 79 -0.03 1.94 -6.07
CA SER A 79 0.86 1.19 -5.22
C SER A 79 2.32 1.56 -5.46
N VAL A 80 3.04 1.83 -4.38
CA VAL A 80 4.45 2.21 -4.37
C VAL A 80 5.23 1.08 -3.70
N TYR A 81 6.27 0.62 -4.36
CA TYR A 81 7.10 -0.48 -3.89
C TYR A 81 8.54 -0.04 -3.71
N SER A 82 9.17 -0.54 -2.64
CA SER A 82 10.62 -0.69 -2.59
C SER A 82 10.97 -2.16 -2.89
N LEU A 83 11.56 -2.40 -4.06
CA LEU A 83 12.01 -3.71 -4.49
C LEU A 83 13.55 -3.82 -4.49
N PRO A 84 14.12 -4.96 -4.05
CA PRO A 84 15.55 -5.22 -4.20
C PRO A 84 15.93 -5.34 -5.68
N LYS A 85 17.19 -5.10 -6.02
CA LYS A 85 17.67 -5.12 -7.42
C LYS A 85 17.39 -6.45 -8.15
N GLU A 86 17.51 -7.56 -7.43
CA GLU A 86 17.40 -8.93 -7.94
C GLU A 86 16.03 -9.57 -7.64
N PHE A 87 14.95 -8.78 -7.58
CA PHE A 87 13.61 -9.32 -7.31
C PHE A 87 13.10 -10.19 -8.48
N THR A 88 12.36 -11.25 -8.18
CA THR A 88 11.72 -12.11 -9.20
C THR A 88 10.24 -11.79 -9.33
N GLN A 89 9.53 -11.64 -8.20
CA GLN A 89 8.10 -11.39 -8.16
C GLN A 89 7.79 -10.28 -7.16
N ALA A 90 7.32 -9.15 -7.67
CA ALA A 90 7.07 -7.96 -6.87
C ALA A 90 6.08 -8.18 -5.73
N ALA A 91 5.11 -9.09 -5.89
CA ALA A 91 4.13 -9.42 -4.86
C ALA A 91 4.74 -10.11 -3.63
N PHE A 92 5.93 -10.70 -3.76
CA PHE A 92 6.57 -11.52 -2.71
C PHE A 92 7.92 -10.96 -2.24
N ASP A 93 8.64 -10.28 -3.13
CA ASP A 93 10.03 -9.88 -2.91
C ASP A 93 10.22 -8.45 -2.40
N TYR A 94 9.13 -7.69 -2.22
CA TYR A 94 9.21 -6.30 -1.79
C TYR A 94 9.79 -6.15 -0.38
N ASN A 95 10.55 -5.08 -0.17
CA ASN A 95 10.95 -4.62 1.15
C ASN A 95 9.76 -3.93 1.81
N THR A 96 9.21 -2.93 1.12
CA THR A 96 8.01 -2.19 1.53
C THR A 96 7.01 -2.08 0.39
N PHE A 97 5.74 -1.97 0.77
CA PHE A 97 4.61 -1.77 -0.12
C PHE A 97 3.65 -0.77 0.53
N ILE A 98 3.28 0.28 -0.19
CA ILE A 98 2.30 1.28 0.26
C ILE A 98 1.25 1.42 -0.84
N CYS A 99 -0.03 1.34 -0.51
CA CYS A 99 -1.09 1.48 -1.51
C CYS A 99 -2.30 2.25 -1.03
N ILE A 100 -3.00 2.81 -2.00
CA ILE A 100 -4.38 3.28 -1.90
C ILE A 100 -5.21 2.46 -2.88
N ASN A 101 -6.29 1.88 -2.37
CA ASN A 101 -7.23 1.08 -3.14
C ASN A 101 -8.63 1.68 -2.99
N LYS A 102 -9.13 2.26 -4.07
CA LYS A 102 -10.45 2.87 -4.23
C LYS A 102 -11.47 1.92 -4.87
N SER A 103 -11.13 0.66 -5.09
CA SER A 103 -12.04 -0.33 -5.67
C SER A 103 -13.31 -0.45 -4.82
N GLN A 104 -14.47 -0.57 -5.49
CA GLN A 104 -15.79 -0.34 -4.89
C GLN A 104 -16.13 -1.33 -3.76
N ASP A 105 -15.56 -2.53 -3.76
CA ASP A 105 -15.96 -3.59 -2.82
C ASP A 105 -15.31 -3.44 -1.44
N ASN A 106 -14.15 -2.81 -1.34
CA ASN A 106 -13.43 -2.62 -0.09
C ASN A 106 -12.29 -1.61 -0.26
N GLN A 107 -12.54 -0.37 0.17
CA GLN A 107 -11.57 0.72 0.07
C GLN A 107 -10.63 0.76 1.27
N PHE A 108 -9.33 0.94 0.99
CA PHE A 108 -8.32 1.01 2.05
C PHE A 108 -7.05 1.74 1.62
N VAL A 109 -6.34 2.26 2.62
CA VAL A 109 -4.95 2.69 2.52
C VAL A 109 -4.10 1.75 3.37
N ALA A 110 -3.01 1.22 2.84
CA ALA A 110 -2.16 0.30 3.59
C ALA A 110 -0.68 0.55 3.39
N ILE A 111 0.09 0.19 4.41
CA ILE A 111 1.55 0.05 4.34
C ILE A 111 1.95 -1.31 4.92
N SER A 112 2.80 -2.03 4.19
CA SER A 112 3.44 -3.28 4.61
C SER A 112 4.95 -3.08 4.68
N ILE A 113 5.55 -3.42 5.82
CA ILE A 113 7.00 -3.36 6.08
C ILE A 113 7.52 -4.71 6.59
N PRO A 114 8.84 -4.98 6.59
CA PRO A 114 9.37 -6.17 7.25
C PRO A 114 9.02 -6.14 8.75
N SER A 115 8.57 -7.27 9.29
CA SER A 115 8.06 -7.32 10.68
C SER A 115 9.15 -7.01 11.72
N GLU A 116 10.41 -7.29 11.39
CA GLU A 116 11.57 -6.88 12.20
C GLU A 116 11.72 -5.36 12.35
N ASN A 117 11.26 -4.58 11.37
CA ASN A 117 11.27 -3.12 11.42
C ASN A 117 10.04 -2.55 12.15
N TYR A 118 9.00 -3.34 12.39
CA TYR A 118 7.75 -2.88 13.00
C TYR A 118 7.95 -2.28 14.41
N LEU A 119 8.86 -2.85 15.20
CA LEU A 119 9.14 -2.37 16.56
C LEU A 119 9.79 -0.99 16.61
N SER A 120 10.35 -0.53 15.48
CA SER A 120 11.04 0.77 15.37
C SER A 120 10.16 1.89 14.80
N ILE A 121 8.92 1.61 14.39
CA ILE A 121 8.04 2.62 13.78
C ILE A 121 7.04 3.20 14.79
N ASN A 122 6.68 4.47 14.58
CA ASN A 122 5.60 5.11 15.30
C ASN A 122 4.25 4.83 14.60
N VAL A 123 3.56 3.79 15.04
CA VAL A 123 2.28 3.34 14.46
C VAL A 123 1.22 4.45 14.45
N ASN A 124 1.10 5.23 15.52
CA ASN A 124 0.12 6.31 15.62
C ASN A 124 0.40 7.43 14.60
N GLU A 125 1.68 7.74 14.35
CA GLU A 125 2.06 8.70 13.34
C GLU A 125 1.75 8.22 11.92
N ILE A 126 1.97 6.92 11.64
CA ILE A 126 1.60 6.32 10.36
C ILE A 126 0.09 6.37 10.14
N ILE A 127 -0.70 5.98 11.14
CA ILE A 127 -2.17 6.02 11.05
C ILE A 127 -2.64 7.45 10.82
N ARG A 128 -2.11 8.42 11.56
CA ARG A 128 -2.44 9.84 11.35
C ARG A 128 -2.05 10.33 9.95
N THR A 129 -0.89 9.91 9.45
CA THR A 129 -0.37 10.34 8.15
C THR A 129 -1.20 9.78 7.00
N LEU A 130 -1.50 8.47 7.03
CA LEU A 130 -2.31 7.81 6.01
C LEU A 130 -3.79 8.20 6.14
N GLY A 131 -4.27 8.45 7.35
CA GLY A 131 -5.64 8.83 7.66
C GLY A 131 -6.08 10.18 7.07
N VAL A 132 -5.16 11.03 6.62
CA VAL A 132 -5.49 12.25 5.88
C VAL A 132 -6.20 11.93 4.56
N PHE A 133 -5.95 10.77 3.97
CA PHE A 133 -6.43 10.41 2.63
C PHE A 133 -7.66 9.47 2.64
N ILE A 134 -8.18 9.16 3.83
CA ILE A 134 -9.29 8.22 4.00
C ILE A 134 -10.16 8.64 5.18
N LYS A 135 -11.48 8.66 4.98
CA LYS A 135 -12.44 8.75 6.07
C LYS A 135 -12.49 7.37 6.74
N CYS A 136 -11.60 7.16 7.71
CA CYS A 136 -11.34 5.86 8.30
C CYS A 136 -12.45 5.42 9.26
N ASP A 137 -12.98 4.22 9.03
CA ASP A 137 -13.93 3.55 9.91
C ASP A 137 -13.22 2.60 10.88
N ASN A 138 -12.19 1.90 10.39
CA ASN A 138 -11.43 0.97 11.21
C ASN A 138 -9.99 0.80 10.73
N VAL A 139 -9.10 0.47 11.65
CA VAL A 139 -7.71 0.10 11.37
C VAL A 139 -7.48 -1.34 11.78
N GLU A 140 -6.74 -2.08 10.97
CA GLU A 140 -6.25 -3.41 11.30
C GLU A 140 -4.73 -3.45 11.13
N ILE A 141 -4.05 -3.90 12.17
CA ILE A 141 -2.61 -4.19 12.15
C ILE A 141 -2.44 -5.69 12.22
N PHE A 142 -1.77 -6.26 11.24
CA PHE A 142 -1.59 -7.70 11.13
C PHE A 142 -0.22 -8.06 10.58
N GLU A 143 0.28 -9.20 11.01
CA GLU A 143 1.46 -9.85 10.47
C GLU A 143 1.02 -10.97 9.52
N LEU A 144 1.66 -11.06 8.36
CA LEU A 144 1.39 -12.09 7.36
C LEU A 144 2.66 -12.38 6.54
N SER A 145 2.86 -13.63 6.16
CA SER A 145 3.88 -14.02 5.19
C SER A 145 3.69 -13.28 3.87
N ALA A 146 4.77 -12.72 3.32
CA ALA A 146 4.74 -12.10 2.00
C ALA A 146 4.19 -13.05 0.92
N LEU A 147 4.42 -14.36 1.05
CA LEU A 147 3.93 -15.38 0.10
C LEU A 147 2.41 -15.51 0.06
N GLU A 148 1.72 -15.12 1.14
CA GLU A 148 0.25 -15.11 1.21
C GLU A 148 -0.32 -13.74 0.81
N SER A 149 0.54 -12.77 0.46
CA SER A 149 0.22 -11.42 0.02
C SER A 149 -0.65 -10.61 0.99
N PRO A 150 -0.04 -9.75 1.83
CA PRO A 150 -0.78 -8.83 2.71
C PRO A 150 -1.81 -7.96 1.98
N PHE A 151 -1.55 -7.60 0.73
CA PHE A 151 -2.49 -6.84 -0.10
C PHE A 151 -3.79 -7.63 -0.38
N ILE A 152 -3.71 -8.95 -0.62
CA ILE A 152 -4.91 -9.77 -0.88
C ILE A 152 -5.75 -9.93 0.39
N TYR A 153 -5.10 -10.07 1.55
CA TYR A 153 -5.83 -10.05 2.82
C TYR A 153 -6.50 -8.68 3.06
N ALA A 154 -5.75 -7.59 2.87
CA ALA A 154 -6.27 -6.24 3.04
C ALA A 154 -7.42 -5.93 2.07
N SER A 155 -7.40 -6.47 0.85
CA SER A 155 -8.50 -6.29 -0.09
C SER A 155 -9.75 -7.09 0.25
N ARG A 156 -9.72 -7.99 1.25
CA ARG A 156 -10.84 -8.85 1.69
C ARG A 156 -11.43 -9.71 0.55
N VAL A 157 -10.63 -9.99 -0.48
CA VAL A 157 -11.05 -10.86 -1.59
C VAL A 157 -11.24 -12.30 -1.11
N ASN A 158 -10.45 -12.73 -0.13
CA ASN A 158 -10.54 -14.05 0.49
C ASN A 158 -10.86 -13.95 1.99
N PRO A 159 -11.54 -14.95 2.59
CA PRO A 159 -11.76 -15.00 4.02
C PRO A 159 -10.44 -15.18 4.79
N ALA A 160 -10.41 -14.70 6.04
CA ALA A 160 -9.23 -14.79 6.92
C ALA A 160 -8.71 -16.22 7.13
N SER A 161 -9.59 -17.23 7.03
CA SER A 161 -9.25 -18.65 7.14
C SER A 161 -8.29 -19.15 6.05
N ASP A 162 -8.18 -18.43 4.94
CA ASP A 162 -7.34 -18.81 3.80
C ASP A 162 -5.87 -18.45 4.02
N PHE A 163 -5.57 -17.67 5.06
CA PHE A 163 -4.25 -17.13 5.36
C PHE A 163 -3.66 -17.81 6.60
N LYS A 164 -2.77 -18.78 6.41
CA LYS A 164 -2.27 -19.64 7.49
C LYS A 164 -1.31 -18.91 8.42
N SER A 165 -0.57 -17.93 7.91
CA SER A 165 0.39 -17.15 8.71
C SER A 165 -0.22 -15.87 9.27
N LEU A 166 -1.52 -15.64 9.08
CA LEU A 166 -2.18 -14.43 9.55
C LEU A 166 -2.16 -14.36 11.08
N LYS A 167 -1.63 -13.25 11.58
CA LYS A 167 -1.67 -12.91 13.00
C LYS A 167 -2.14 -11.47 13.15
N ILE A 168 -3.33 -11.30 13.71
CA ILE A 168 -3.83 -9.97 14.05
C ILE A 168 -3.08 -9.46 15.29
N ILE A 169 -2.47 -8.28 15.16
CA ILE A 169 -1.78 -7.59 16.24
C ILE A 169 -2.77 -6.66 16.95
N GLU A 170 -3.52 -5.87 16.19
CA GLU A 170 -4.43 -4.87 16.75
C GLU A 170 -5.59 -4.55 15.79
N LYS A 171 -6.75 -4.19 16.36
CA LYS A 171 -7.89 -3.62 15.64
C LYS A 171 -8.41 -2.38 16.37
N MET A 172 -8.60 -1.30 15.64
CA MET A 172 -9.19 -0.05 16.14
C MET A 172 -10.44 0.29 15.33
N LYS A 173 -11.44 0.88 15.97
CA LYS A 173 -12.67 1.39 15.34
C LYS A 173 -12.83 2.86 15.67
N PHE A 174 -13.35 3.63 14.73
CA PHE A 174 -13.55 5.08 14.84
C PHE A 174 -15.03 5.45 14.71
#